data_AF-A0A2M7XRR3-F1
#
_entry.id   AF-A0A2M7XRR3-F1
#
_cell.length_a   1.000
_cell.length_b   1.000
_cell.length_c   1.000
_cell.angle_alpha   90.00
_cell.angle_beta   90.00
_cell.angle_gamma   90.00
#
_symmetry.space_group_name_H-M   'P 1'
#
loop_
_entity.id
_entity.type
_entity.pdbx_description
1 polymer ?
#
loop_
_entity_poly.entity_id
_entity_poly.type
_entity_poly.pdbx_seq_one_letter_code
_entity_poly.pdbx_strand_id
1 'polypeptide(L)'
;MTRRKLAAIPGFLLMPLLLAAQPNWFGYYESNLDGFGVTDRSFVSGYHKLRLNVEASPSDNVTVGANINAQQYFGTTTYNLAEFVPAAVFTNSIGSVFDFPLALSDTVMLDNMYARITIRSLDLTLGKQQLSFGPGYVWNPTDIFNFKQLLDPTYEQTGVSAIRLAWQAKNWLRIDAITQPVDTWLNSTKYLQLKTNVPFGDITLNAGQYLWSQTEIRPIQTLPVMPGTPPFIIFQNTHRRVMLGGSFNGEIAGVGLWIEGAHNQFK
;
A
#
# COMPACT_ATOMS: atom_id res chain seq x y z
N MET A 1 -3.05 -16.46 -13.81
CA MET A 1 -3.88 -15.24 -13.62
C MET A 1 -5.16 -15.61 -12.87
N THR A 2 -5.09 -15.75 -11.56
CA THR A 2 -6.24 -16.15 -10.73
C THR A 2 -6.94 -14.87 -10.28
N ARG A 3 -8.13 -14.59 -10.85
CA ARG A 3 -8.98 -13.46 -10.44
C ARG A 3 -9.30 -13.62 -8.95
N ARG A 4 -8.72 -12.76 -8.11
CA ARG A 4 -9.10 -12.64 -6.70
C ARG A 4 -10.57 -12.21 -6.67
N LYS A 5 -11.47 -13.09 -6.24
CA LYS A 5 -12.82 -12.69 -5.84
C LYS A 5 -12.67 -11.92 -4.53
N LEU A 6 -12.49 -10.61 -4.62
CA LEU A 6 -12.71 -9.73 -3.50
C LEU A 6 -14.15 -9.95 -3.04
N ALA A 7 -14.34 -10.29 -1.77
CA ALA A 7 -15.65 -10.17 -1.13
C ALA A 7 -16.02 -8.69 -1.23
N ALA A 8 -16.86 -8.35 -2.20
CA ALA A 8 -17.42 -7.03 -2.35
C ALA A 8 -18.32 -6.79 -1.13
N ILE A 9 -17.80 -6.09 -0.12
CA ILE A 9 -18.67 -5.41 0.84
C ILE A 9 -19.49 -4.43 -0.02
N PRO A 10 -20.83 -4.52 -0.01
CA PRO A 10 -21.64 -3.84 -1.01
C PRO A 10 -21.56 -2.33 -0.78
N GLY A 11 -20.71 -1.64 -1.55
CA GLY A 11 -20.63 -0.17 -1.54
C GLY A 11 -21.97 0.51 -1.79
N PHE A 12 -22.92 -0.20 -2.41
CA PHE A 12 -24.28 0.29 -2.64
C PHE A 12 -25.04 0.66 -1.35
N LEU A 13 -24.70 0.08 -0.19
CA LEU A 13 -25.38 0.38 1.08
C LEU A 13 -24.88 1.66 1.76
N LEU A 14 -23.72 2.21 1.37
CA LEU A 14 -23.14 3.39 2.03
C LEU A 14 -23.47 4.70 1.32
N MET A 15 -23.84 4.67 0.03
CA MET A 15 -24.25 5.87 -0.71
C MET A 15 -25.47 6.59 -0.11
N PRO A 16 -26.54 5.89 0.32
CA PRO A 16 -27.70 6.56 0.92
C PRO A 16 -27.33 7.32 2.21
N LEU A 17 -26.41 6.77 3.01
CA LEU A 17 -25.91 7.41 4.22
C LEU A 17 -25.09 8.68 3.91
N LEU A 18 -24.27 8.65 2.85
CA LEU A 18 -23.51 9.82 2.40
C LEU A 18 -24.42 10.96 1.91
N LEU A 19 -25.52 10.63 1.23
CA LEU A 19 -26.46 11.60 0.67
C LEU A 19 -27.46 12.15 1.70
N ALA A 20 -27.75 11.40 2.76
CA ALA A 20 -28.69 11.80 3.81
C ALA A 20 -28.08 12.78 4.83
N ALA A 21 -26.75 12.89 4.89
CA ALA A 21 -26.03 13.85 5.73
C ALA A 21 -25.48 15.01 4.89
N GLN A 22 -25.17 16.16 5.52
CA GLN A 22 -24.44 17.25 4.88
C GLN A 22 -23.01 16.78 4.59
N PRO A 23 -22.66 16.41 3.35
CA PRO A 23 -21.38 15.80 3.07
C PRO A 23 -20.31 16.89 2.97
N ASN A 24 -19.17 16.64 3.62
CA ASN A 24 -17.98 17.46 3.51
C ASN A 24 -17.16 16.98 2.32
N TRP A 25 -16.96 17.85 1.35
CA TRP A 25 -16.15 17.60 0.18
C TRP A 25 -14.80 18.30 0.31
N PHE A 26 -13.73 17.56 0.08
CA PHE A 26 -12.37 18.10 0.15
C PHE A 26 -11.44 17.27 -0.74
N GLY A 27 -10.33 17.84 -1.15
CA GLY A 27 -9.47 17.18 -2.11
C GLY A 27 -8.32 18.06 -2.55
N TYR A 28 -7.60 17.58 -3.54
CA TYR A 28 -6.52 18.32 -4.15
C TYR A 28 -6.36 17.94 -5.62
N TYR A 29 -5.74 18.85 -6.34
CA TYR A 29 -5.20 18.60 -7.65
C TYR A 29 -3.68 18.70 -7.56
N GLU A 30 -2.99 17.76 -8.20
CA GLU A 30 -1.55 17.69 -8.26
C GLU A 30 -1.10 17.54 -9.71
N SER A 31 0.02 18.18 -10.05
CA SER A 31 0.71 17.97 -11.31
C SER A 31 2.18 17.71 -11.02
N ASN A 32 2.71 16.66 -11.61
CA ASN A 32 4.11 16.26 -11.49
C ASN A 32 4.76 16.15 -12.87
N LEU A 33 6.06 16.48 -12.92
CA LEU A 33 6.94 16.31 -14.08
C LEU A 33 8.26 15.71 -13.61
N ASP A 34 8.62 14.56 -14.18
CA ASP A 34 9.86 13.85 -13.93
C ASP A 34 10.71 13.83 -15.21
N GLY A 35 12.01 14.09 -15.04
CA GLY A 35 13.00 13.95 -16.10
C GLY A 35 14.15 13.07 -15.61
N PHE A 36 14.47 12.01 -16.35
CA PHE A 36 15.60 11.14 -16.01
C PHE A 36 16.31 10.63 -17.26
N GLY A 37 17.59 10.28 -17.12
CA GLY A 37 18.42 9.76 -18.20
C GLY A 37 18.99 8.39 -17.87
N VAL A 38 19.01 7.49 -18.84
CA VAL A 38 19.67 6.18 -18.75
C VAL A 38 20.56 6.01 -19.97
N THR A 39 21.86 5.87 -19.73
CA THR A 39 22.90 5.75 -20.76
C THR A 39 22.79 6.89 -21.79
N ASP A 40 22.24 6.64 -22.98
CA ASP A 40 22.15 7.58 -24.09
C ASP A 40 20.71 8.08 -24.36
N ARG A 41 19.77 7.82 -23.45
CA ARG A 41 18.36 8.23 -23.58
C ARG A 41 17.92 9.10 -22.42
N SER A 42 17.14 10.11 -22.74
CA SER A 42 16.42 10.95 -21.78
C SER A 42 14.93 10.69 -21.88
N PHE A 43 14.29 10.56 -20.73
CA PHE A 43 12.86 10.40 -20.60
C PHE A 43 12.29 11.61 -19.88
N VAL A 44 11.14 12.06 -20.36
CA VAL A 44 10.35 13.10 -19.69
C VAL A 44 8.94 12.55 -19.57
N SER A 45 8.47 12.37 -18.35
CA SER A 45 7.12 11.90 -18.07
C SER A 45 6.51 12.71 -16.95
N GLY A 46 5.20 12.62 -16.79
CA GLY A 46 4.54 13.24 -15.66
C GLY A 46 3.12 12.76 -15.54
N TYR A 47 2.40 13.33 -14.60
CA TYR A 47 0.98 13.09 -14.45
C TYR A 47 0.22 14.31 -13.91
N HIS A 48 -1.07 14.32 -14.20
CA HIS A 48 -2.06 15.11 -13.49
C HIS A 48 -2.88 14.17 -12.61
N LYS A 49 -3.11 14.56 -11.37
CA LYS A 49 -3.93 13.80 -10.42
C LYS A 49 -4.98 14.71 -9.79
N LEU A 50 -6.22 14.23 -9.74
CA LEU A 50 -7.31 14.82 -8.98
C LEU A 50 -7.78 13.79 -7.95
N ARG A 51 -7.72 14.17 -6.68
CA ARG A 51 -8.31 13.40 -5.58
C ARG A 51 -9.49 14.17 -5.01
N LEU A 52 -10.65 13.54 -4.99
CA LEU A 52 -11.86 14.07 -4.37
C LEU A 52 -12.31 13.12 -3.25
N ASN A 53 -12.36 13.63 -2.03
CA ASN A 53 -12.85 12.94 -0.86
C ASN A 53 -14.22 13.49 -0.47
N VAL A 54 -15.06 12.60 0.04
CA VAL A 54 -16.34 12.91 0.64
C VAL A 54 -16.43 12.21 1.99
N GLU A 55 -16.79 12.95 3.02
CA GLU A 55 -17.08 12.40 4.34
C GLU A 55 -18.42 12.93 4.83
N ALA A 56 -19.20 12.05 5.47
CA ALA A 56 -20.47 12.42 6.06
C ALA A 56 -20.62 11.74 7.43
N SER A 57 -21.30 12.42 8.35
CA SER A 57 -21.65 11.90 9.67
C SER A 57 -23.17 11.85 9.83
N PRO A 58 -23.84 10.76 9.40
CA PRO A 58 -25.29 10.60 9.53
C PRO A 58 -25.79 10.63 10.98
N SER A 59 -24.91 10.38 11.94
CA SER A 59 -25.16 10.53 13.38
C SER A 59 -23.85 10.76 14.12
N ASP A 60 -23.93 11.09 15.42
CA ASP A 60 -22.75 11.31 16.28
C ASP A 60 -21.85 10.06 16.42
N ASN A 61 -22.38 8.87 16.11
CA ASN A 61 -21.68 7.60 16.25
C ASN A 61 -21.32 6.94 14.93
N VAL A 62 -21.68 7.52 13.79
CA VAL A 62 -21.46 6.93 12.46
C VAL A 62 -20.80 7.93 11.54
N THR A 63 -19.69 7.53 10.94
CA THR A 63 -19.01 8.29 9.88
C THR A 63 -18.87 7.42 8.66
N VAL A 64 -19.16 7.96 7.48
CA VAL A 64 -18.97 7.29 6.20
C VAL A 64 -18.04 8.15 5.36
N GLY A 65 -16.99 7.53 4.82
CA GLY A 65 -15.98 8.21 4.01
C GLY A 65 -15.75 7.48 2.70
N ALA A 66 -15.54 8.25 1.63
CA ALA A 66 -15.12 7.72 0.35
C ALA A 66 -14.18 8.70 -0.38
N ASN A 67 -13.37 8.20 -1.31
CA ASN A 67 -12.65 9.08 -2.23
C ASN A 67 -12.44 8.46 -3.61
N ILE A 68 -12.36 9.33 -4.61
CA ILE A 68 -12.06 8.99 -5.99
C ILE A 68 -10.74 9.67 -6.37
N ASN A 69 -9.84 8.89 -6.96
CA ASN A 69 -8.59 9.33 -7.55
C ASN A 69 -8.70 9.20 -9.07
N ALA A 70 -8.48 10.29 -9.80
CA ALA A 70 -8.31 10.30 -11.24
C ALA A 70 -6.87 10.75 -11.57
N GLN A 71 -6.11 9.92 -12.27
CA GLN A 71 -4.73 10.19 -12.65
C GLN A 71 -4.53 9.96 -14.14
N GLN A 72 -3.96 10.96 -14.81
CA GLN A 72 -3.65 10.95 -16.23
C GLN A 72 -2.16 11.17 -16.44
N TYR A 73 -1.51 10.28 -17.18
CA TYR A 73 -0.08 10.38 -17.49
C TYR A 73 0.16 11.16 -18.80
N PHE A 74 1.30 11.85 -18.89
CA PHE A 74 1.74 12.54 -20.10
C PHE A 74 3.25 12.38 -20.31
N GLY A 75 3.74 12.75 -21.51
CA GLY A 75 5.13 12.56 -21.90
C GLY A 75 5.42 11.11 -22.31
N THR A 76 6.54 10.53 -21.85
CA THR A 76 6.85 9.12 -22.02
C THR A 76 5.98 8.27 -21.10
N THR A 77 5.00 7.57 -21.67
CA THR A 77 4.10 6.67 -20.94
C THR A 77 4.38 5.20 -21.19
N THR A 78 5.34 4.85 -22.05
CA THR A 78 5.76 3.47 -22.28
C THR A 78 7.27 3.36 -22.18
N TYR A 79 7.74 2.46 -21.32
CA TYR A 79 9.14 2.22 -21.03
C TYR A 79 9.52 0.80 -21.43
N ASN A 80 10.64 0.60 -22.11
CA ASN A 80 11.20 -0.74 -22.25
C ASN A 80 12.10 -1.03 -21.06
N LEU A 81 11.68 -1.93 -20.15
CA LEU A 81 12.49 -2.21 -18.94
C LEU A 81 13.85 -2.83 -19.25
N ALA A 82 14.03 -3.42 -20.43
CA ALA A 82 15.33 -3.93 -20.86
C ALA A 82 16.39 -2.82 -20.95
N GLU A 83 16.00 -1.57 -21.18
CA GLU A 83 16.90 -0.41 -21.25
C GLU A 83 17.49 -0.02 -19.89
N PHE A 84 16.88 -0.48 -18.79
CA PHE A 84 17.31 -0.19 -17.42
C PHE A 84 18.19 -1.29 -16.81
N VAL A 85 18.40 -2.39 -17.53
CA VAL A 85 19.20 -3.51 -17.07
C VAL A 85 20.60 -3.43 -17.70
N PRO A 86 21.69 -3.47 -16.91
CA PRO A 86 23.04 -3.38 -17.46
C PRO A 86 23.31 -4.46 -18.50
N ALA A 87 23.99 -4.10 -19.60
CA ALA A 87 24.31 -5.03 -20.69
C ALA A 87 25.02 -6.32 -20.22
N ALA A 88 25.84 -6.22 -19.16
CA ALA A 88 26.53 -7.35 -18.52
C ALA A 88 25.59 -8.44 -17.96
N VAL A 89 24.32 -8.11 -17.70
CA VAL A 89 23.31 -9.11 -17.30
C VAL A 89 22.89 -9.95 -18.51
N PHE A 90 22.97 -9.40 -19.72
CA PHE A 90 22.57 -10.04 -20.97
C PHE A 90 23.72 -10.68 -21.76
N THR A 91 24.98 -10.52 -21.34
CA THR A 91 26.18 -10.97 -22.09
C THR A 91 26.24 -12.48 -22.34
N ASN A 92 25.45 -13.28 -21.62
CA ASN A 92 25.38 -14.74 -21.80
C ASN A 92 24.08 -15.23 -22.45
N SER A 93 23.21 -14.33 -22.92
CA SER A 93 21.86 -14.69 -23.37
C SER A 93 21.47 -13.88 -24.61
N ILE A 94 21.89 -14.40 -25.78
CA ILE A 94 21.28 -14.22 -27.11
C ILE A 94 21.26 -12.78 -27.62
N GLY A 95 21.91 -12.55 -28.76
CA GLY A 95 22.07 -11.24 -29.43
C GLY A 95 20.79 -10.63 -30.02
N SER A 96 19.66 -10.67 -29.31
CA SER A 96 18.42 -10.01 -29.67
C SER A 96 18.00 -9.05 -28.55
N VAL A 97 17.88 -7.77 -28.90
CA VAL A 97 17.22 -6.74 -28.09
C VAL A 97 15.82 -7.24 -27.76
N PHE A 98 15.55 -7.48 -26.48
CA PHE A 98 14.23 -7.93 -26.01
C PHE A 98 13.42 -6.71 -25.61
N ASP A 99 12.20 -6.57 -26.15
CA ASP A 99 11.27 -5.54 -25.73
C ASP A 99 10.44 -6.03 -24.55
N PHE A 100 10.59 -5.34 -23.41
CA PHE A 100 9.76 -5.52 -22.23
C PHE A 100 9.00 -4.22 -21.94
N PRO A 101 7.94 -3.91 -22.72
CA PRO A 101 7.20 -2.66 -22.57
C PRO A 101 6.39 -2.65 -21.28
N LEU A 102 6.64 -1.66 -20.43
CA LEU A 102 5.81 -1.23 -19.32
C LEU A 102 5.07 0.03 -19.74
N ALA A 103 3.77 -0.09 -20.00
CA ALA A 103 2.90 1.05 -20.25
C ALA A 103 2.30 1.55 -18.93
N LEU A 104 2.47 2.84 -18.66
CA LEU A 104 1.72 3.58 -17.66
C LEU A 104 0.31 3.83 -18.21
N SER A 105 -0.69 3.51 -17.41
CA SER A 105 -2.10 3.64 -17.79
C SER A 105 -2.77 4.68 -16.92
N ASP A 106 -3.58 5.53 -17.56
CA ASP A 106 -4.49 6.42 -16.86
C ASP A 106 -5.42 5.62 -15.94
N THR A 107 -5.75 6.18 -14.79
CA THR A 107 -6.58 5.51 -13.78
C THR A 107 -7.69 6.43 -13.28
N VAL A 108 -8.87 5.85 -13.09
CA VAL A 108 -9.93 6.41 -12.26
C VAL A 108 -10.33 5.33 -11.27
N MET A 109 -10.13 5.57 -9.98
CA MET A 109 -10.31 4.57 -8.95
C MET A 109 -11.08 5.15 -7.75
N LEU A 110 -12.10 4.43 -7.29
CA LEU A 110 -12.61 4.59 -5.93
C LEU A 110 -11.60 3.99 -4.97
N ASP A 111 -10.75 4.84 -4.36
CA ASP A 111 -9.66 4.32 -3.55
C ASP A 111 -10.12 3.92 -2.15
N ASN A 112 -10.84 4.78 -1.43
CA ASN A 112 -11.39 4.42 -0.12
C ASN A 112 -12.91 4.47 -0.13
N MET A 113 -13.51 3.58 0.64
CA MET A 113 -14.93 3.52 0.94
C MET A 113 -15.13 2.74 2.22
N TYR A 114 -15.43 3.45 3.31
CA TYR A 114 -15.56 2.86 4.64
C TYR A 114 -16.71 3.45 5.44
N ALA A 115 -17.15 2.70 6.44
CA ALA A 115 -17.99 3.17 7.51
C ALA A 115 -17.29 2.93 8.85
N ARG A 116 -17.29 3.94 9.71
CA ARG A 116 -16.83 3.88 11.10
C ARG A 116 -18.03 4.01 12.02
N ILE A 117 -18.13 3.11 12.98
CA ILE A 117 -19.12 3.13 14.06
C ILE A 117 -18.35 3.28 15.38
N THR A 118 -18.66 4.34 16.12
CA THR A 118 -18.01 4.68 17.39
C THR A 118 -18.94 4.35 18.55
N ILE A 119 -18.52 3.45 19.43
CA ILE A 119 -19.24 3.06 20.64
C ILE A 119 -18.35 3.36 21.85
N ARG A 120 -18.62 4.49 22.54
CA ARG A 120 -17.79 4.99 23.65
C ARG A 120 -16.33 5.21 23.21
N SER A 121 -15.41 4.36 23.64
CA SER A 121 -13.98 4.44 23.32
C SER A 121 -13.53 3.41 22.27
N LEU A 122 -14.50 2.77 21.60
CA LEU A 122 -14.29 1.73 20.60
C LEU A 122 -14.75 2.22 19.21
N ASP A 123 -13.85 2.17 18.24
CA ASP A 123 -14.15 2.42 16.83
C ASP A 123 -14.09 1.11 16.03
N LEU A 124 -15.21 0.75 15.42
CA LEU A 124 -15.29 -0.32 14.42
C LEU A 124 -15.31 0.32 13.03
N THR A 125 -14.29 0.06 12.20
CA THR A 125 -14.25 0.52 10.81
C THR A 125 -14.30 -0.64 9.84
N LEU A 126 -15.25 -0.60 8.90
CA LEU A 126 -15.51 -1.61 7.89
C LEU A 126 -15.34 -0.99 6.49
N GLY A 127 -14.64 -1.69 5.60
CA GLY A 127 -14.51 -1.31 4.20
C GLY A 127 -13.06 -1.05 3.77
N LYS A 128 -12.88 -0.39 2.62
CA LYS A 128 -11.57 -0.02 2.09
C LYS A 128 -11.15 1.30 2.73
N GLN A 129 -10.11 1.27 3.55
CA GLN A 129 -9.68 2.36 4.42
C GLN A 129 -8.16 2.51 4.40
N GLN A 130 -7.65 3.73 4.54
CA GLN A 130 -6.21 3.94 4.72
C GLN A 130 -5.79 3.45 6.10
N LEU A 131 -4.75 2.63 6.13
CA LEU A 131 -4.12 2.10 7.33
C LEU A 131 -2.65 2.47 7.24
N SER A 132 -2.12 3.26 8.17
CA SER A 132 -0.68 3.56 8.25
C SER A 132 -0.19 3.23 9.64
N PHE A 133 0.91 2.48 9.73
CA PHE A 133 1.59 2.19 10.99
C PHE A 133 3.06 2.56 10.88
N GLY A 134 3.72 2.75 12.02
CA GLY A 134 5.16 3.07 12.06
C GLY A 134 5.50 4.51 11.64
N PRO A 135 6.60 5.07 12.17
CA PRO A 135 7.09 6.39 11.79
C PRO A 135 7.96 6.40 10.52
N GLY A 136 8.33 5.23 9.97
CA GLY A 136 9.24 5.13 8.83
C GLY A 136 8.77 5.82 7.56
N TYR A 137 9.59 6.75 7.05
CA TYR A 137 9.35 7.47 5.79
C TYR A 137 9.84 6.70 4.56
N VAL A 138 11.12 6.31 4.56
CA VAL A 138 11.80 5.58 3.47
C VAL A 138 11.58 4.07 3.61
N TRP A 139 11.61 3.58 4.85
CA TRP A 139 11.49 2.17 5.18
C TRP A 139 10.66 2.04 6.46
N ASN A 140 9.63 1.20 6.44
CA ASN A 140 8.68 1.04 7.54
C ASN A 140 8.38 -0.45 7.76
N PRO A 141 9.19 -1.15 8.56
CA PRO A 141 9.07 -2.59 8.75
C PRO A 141 7.85 -3.00 9.59
N THR A 142 7.17 -2.06 10.25
CA THR A 142 5.94 -2.34 11.02
C THR A 142 4.66 -2.12 10.20
N ASP A 143 4.71 -1.34 9.12
CA ASP A 143 3.61 -1.19 8.17
C ASP A 143 3.56 -2.36 7.16
N ILE A 144 2.79 -3.38 7.50
CA ILE A 144 2.58 -4.54 6.62
C ILE A 144 1.54 -4.30 5.53
N PHE A 145 0.87 -3.14 5.54
CA PHE A 145 -0.26 -2.83 4.68
C PHE A 145 0.15 -1.96 3.48
N ASN A 146 1.14 -1.10 3.67
CA ASN A 146 1.63 -0.21 2.63
C ASN A 146 3.04 -0.57 2.19
N PHE A 147 3.25 -0.51 0.88
CA PHE A 147 4.58 -0.49 0.31
C PHE A 147 5.03 0.96 0.12
N LYS A 148 6.21 1.32 0.63
CA LYS A 148 6.82 2.64 0.40
C LYS A 148 7.56 2.61 -0.94
N GLN A 149 7.14 3.47 -1.87
CA GLN A 149 7.86 3.69 -3.12
C GLN A 149 8.78 4.89 -2.95
N LEU A 150 10.10 4.68 -3.06
CA LEU A 150 11.09 5.76 -2.89
C LEU A 150 11.01 6.83 -3.98
N LEU A 151 10.48 6.46 -5.15
CA LEU A 151 10.33 7.32 -6.31
C LEU A 151 8.95 7.97 -6.38
N ASP A 152 8.06 7.70 -5.41
CA ASP A 152 6.76 8.37 -5.31
C ASP A 152 6.79 9.39 -4.16
N PRO A 153 7.02 10.69 -4.44
CA PRO A 153 7.06 11.72 -3.40
C PRO A 153 5.69 12.00 -2.79
N THR A 154 4.59 11.55 -3.41
CA THR A 154 3.23 11.78 -2.91
C THR A 154 2.88 10.85 -1.76
N TYR A 155 3.60 9.72 -1.63
CA TYR A 155 3.41 8.69 -0.62
C TYR A 155 1.94 8.31 -0.41
N GLU A 156 1.13 8.34 -1.48
CA GLU A 156 -0.29 8.05 -1.37
C GLU A 156 -0.51 6.59 -0.98
N GLN A 157 -1.13 6.40 0.18
CA GLN A 157 -1.46 5.07 0.66
C GLN A 157 -2.79 4.64 0.05
N THR A 158 -2.72 3.59 -0.76
CA THR A 158 -3.90 2.91 -1.29
C THR A 158 -4.70 2.34 -0.12
N GLY A 159 -6.03 2.42 -0.21
CA GLY A 159 -6.90 1.83 0.81
C GLY A 159 -6.75 0.32 0.93
N VAL A 160 -6.93 -0.19 2.15
CA VAL A 160 -6.95 -1.62 2.46
C VAL A 160 -8.38 -2.03 2.80
N SER A 161 -8.91 -3.05 2.12
CA SER A 161 -10.20 -3.66 2.47
C SER A 161 -10.08 -4.45 3.77
N ALA A 162 -10.45 -3.85 4.89
CA ALA A 162 -10.21 -4.42 6.21
C ALA A 162 -11.39 -4.20 7.16
N ILE A 163 -11.39 -5.01 8.22
CA ILE A 163 -12.14 -4.79 9.45
C ILE A 163 -11.12 -4.31 10.48
N ARG A 164 -11.34 -3.13 11.05
CA ARG A 164 -10.50 -2.54 12.09
C ARG A 164 -11.32 -2.30 13.34
N LEU A 165 -10.79 -2.74 14.47
CA LEU A 165 -11.27 -2.43 15.80
C LEU A 165 -10.18 -1.60 16.50
N ALA A 166 -10.45 -0.34 16.79
CA ALA A 166 -9.56 0.52 17.55
C ALA A 166 -10.19 0.81 18.92
N TRP A 167 -9.49 0.48 20.00
CA TRP A 167 -9.95 0.69 21.36
C TRP A 167 -9.01 1.62 22.11
N GLN A 168 -9.52 2.77 22.53
CA GLN A 168 -8.85 3.63 23.48
C GLN A 168 -9.17 3.12 24.90
N ALA A 169 -8.31 2.22 25.40
CA ALA A 169 -8.51 1.58 26.71
C ALA A 169 -8.28 2.57 27.87
N LYS A 170 -7.31 3.48 27.70
CA LYS A 170 -6.99 4.59 28.60
C LYS A 170 -6.46 5.75 27.76
N ASN A 171 -6.38 6.97 28.30
CA ASN A 171 -5.84 8.13 27.56
C ASN A 171 -4.39 7.93 27.06
N TRP A 172 -3.63 7.03 27.70
CA TRP A 172 -2.26 6.68 27.34
C TRP A 172 -2.14 5.33 26.62
N LEU A 173 -3.21 4.55 26.45
CA LEU A 173 -3.16 3.20 25.84
C LEU A 173 -4.22 3.03 24.76
N ARG A 174 -3.77 2.71 23.56
CA ARG A 174 -4.60 2.36 22.41
C ARG A 174 -4.26 0.96 21.90
N ILE A 175 -5.29 0.22 21.52
CA ILE A 175 -5.20 -1.13 20.97
C ILE A 175 -5.89 -1.13 19.61
N ASP A 176 -5.16 -1.49 18.55
CA ASP A 176 -5.70 -1.63 17.20
C ASP A 176 -5.63 -3.10 16.76
N ALA A 177 -6.77 -3.72 16.50
CA ALA A 177 -6.87 -5.05 15.94
C ALA A 177 -7.46 -4.98 14.52
N ILE A 178 -6.76 -5.53 13.55
CA ILE A 178 -7.10 -5.43 12.13
C ILE A 178 -7.07 -6.81 11.50
N THR A 179 -8.06 -7.07 10.65
CA THR A 179 -8.05 -8.22 9.77
C THR A 179 -8.41 -7.80 8.35
N GLN A 180 -7.70 -8.37 7.38
CA GLN A 180 -8.07 -8.33 5.97
C GLN A 180 -8.50 -9.75 5.57
N PRO A 181 -9.81 -10.04 5.58
CA PRO A 181 -10.33 -11.34 5.20
C PRO A 181 -10.00 -11.65 3.74
N VAL A 182 -9.60 -12.90 3.48
CA VAL A 182 -9.42 -13.46 2.13
C VAL A 182 -10.17 -14.79 2.02
N ASP A 183 -9.73 -15.69 1.13
CA ASP A 183 -10.33 -17.00 0.86
C ASP A 183 -10.51 -17.87 2.12
N THR A 184 -9.51 -17.90 3.00
CA THR A 184 -9.56 -18.63 4.27
C THR A 184 -9.14 -17.77 5.44
N TRP A 185 -9.65 -18.08 6.64
CA TRP A 185 -9.21 -17.43 7.88
C TRP A 185 -7.71 -17.57 8.08
N LEU A 186 -7.17 -18.75 7.75
CA LEU A 186 -5.75 -19.04 7.86
C LEU A 186 -4.95 -18.08 6.97
N ASN A 187 -5.38 -17.79 5.75
CA ASN A 187 -4.67 -16.89 4.82
C ASN A 187 -4.95 -15.40 5.04
N SER A 188 -5.93 -15.05 5.88
CA SER A 188 -6.29 -13.67 6.15
C SER A 188 -5.21 -12.95 6.94
N THR A 189 -4.86 -11.74 6.50
CA THR A 189 -3.93 -10.88 7.23
C THR A 189 -4.55 -10.49 8.57
N LYS A 190 -3.76 -10.59 9.63
CA LYS A 190 -4.11 -10.20 10.99
C LYS A 190 -3.04 -9.27 11.50
N TYR A 191 -3.43 -8.25 12.24
CA TYR A 191 -2.51 -7.30 12.81
C TYR A 191 -3.04 -6.81 14.15
N LEU A 192 -2.17 -6.74 15.14
CA LEU A 192 -2.43 -6.19 16.46
C LEU A 192 -1.35 -5.15 16.75
N GLN A 193 -1.76 -3.95 17.14
CA GLN A 193 -0.86 -2.92 17.64
C GLN A 193 -1.31 -2.48 19.03
N LEU A 194 -0.34 -2.39 19.93
CA LEU A 194 -0.45 -1.70 21.20
C LEU A 194 0.33 -0.40 21.07
N LYS A 195 -0.32 0.74 21.26
CA LYS A 195 0.32 2.05 21.30
C LYS A 195 0.18 2.63 22.70
N THR A 196 1.30 2.98 23.32
CA THR A 196 1.34 3.66 24.61
C THR A 196 2.04 5.00 24.49
N ASN A 197 1.52 6.00 25.20
CA ASN A 197 2.13 7.33 25.28
C ASN A 197 2.82 7.46 26.65
N VAL A 198 4.10 7.83 26.65
CA VAL A 198 4.92 8.10 27.84
C VAL A 198 5.41 9.55 27.79
N PRO A 199 5.88 10.15 28.90
CA PRO A 199 6.22 11.58 28.92
C PRO A 199 7.24 12.04 27.88
N PHE A 200 8.10 11.13 27.40
CA PHE A 200 9.17 11.39 26.45
C PHE A 200 8.87 10.86 25.03
N GLY A 201 7.66 10.38 24.75
CA GLY A 201 7.27 9.94 23.41
C GLY A 201 6.24 8.83 23.37
N ASP A 202 6.07 8.26 22.19
CA ASP A 202 5.16 7.17 21.91
C ASP A 202 5.94 5.87 21.70
N ILE A 203 5.45 4.77 22.28
CA ILE A 203 5.95 3.41 22.06
C ILE A 203 4.87 2.60 21.38
N THR A 204 5.24 1.82 20.36
CA THR A 204 4.34 0.83 19.74
C THR A 204 4.92 -0.58 19.82
N LEU A 205 4.04 -1.57 20.00
CA LEU A 205 4.33 -2.98 19.87
C LEU A 205 3.34 -3.58 18.87
N ASN A 206 3.85 -4.32 17.90
CA ASN A 206 3.11 -4.79 16.75
C ASN A 206 3.29 -6.30 16.60
N ALA A 207 2.20 -7.00 16.31
CA ALA A 207 2.21 -8.40 15.94
C ALA A 207 1.34 -8.61 14.71
N GLY A 208 1.84 -9.32 13.71
CA GLY A 208 1.14 -9.50 12.45
C GLY A 208 1.29 -10.91 11.88
N GLN A 209 0.30 -11.34 11.10
CA GLN A 209 0.42 -12.46 10.20
C GLN A 209 -0.12 -12.04 8.84
N TYR A 210 0.61 -12.29 7.75
CA TYR A 210 0.20 -11.92 6.40
C TYR A 210 0.83 -12.82 5.36
N LEU A 211 0.27 -12.80 4.14
CA LEU A 211 0.88 -13.46 2.99
C LEU A 211 1.85 -12.52 2.30
N TRP A 212 3.05 -13.01 2.00
CA TRP A 212 4.08 -12.30 1.25
C TRP A 212 4.35 -13.05 -0.05
N SER A 213 4.18 -12.38 -1.18
CA SER A 213 4.54 -12.92 -2.49
C SER A 213 5.94 -12.44 -2.89
N GLN A 214 6.81 -13.37 -3.24
CA GLN A 214 8.11 -13.12 -3.84
C GLN A 214 8.04 -13.46 -5.33
N THR A 215 8.47 -12.53 -6.16
CA THR A 215 8.68 -12.76 -7.59
C THR A 215 10.12 -13.19 -7.81
N GLU A 216 10.31 -14.35 -8.45
CA GLU A 216 11.62 -14.88 -8.80
C GLU A 216 11.73 -14.97 -10.32
N ILE A 217 12.85 -14.49 -10.88
CA ILE A 217 13.14 -14.57 -12.30
C ILE A 217 14.27 -15.57 -12.47
N ARG A 218 14.01 -16.68 -13.18
CA ARG A 218 15.03 -17.70 -13.46
C ARG A 218 15.35 -17.73 -14.95
N PRO A 219 16.64 -17.74 -15.34
CA PRO A 219 17.02 -17.92 -16.72
C PRO A 219 16.62 -19.33 -17.20
N ILE A 220 16.16 -19.43 -18.43
CA ILE A 220 15.87 -20.72 -19.09
C ILE A 220 17.21 -21.29 -19.57
N GLN A 221 17.69 -22.34 -18.91
CA GLN A 221 18.98 -22.98 -19.23
C GLN A 221 18.89 -24.12 -20.26
N THR A 222 17.68 -24.47 -20.75
CA THR A 222 17.47 -25.57 -21.69
C THR A 222 17.21 -25.07 -23.13
N LEU A 223 18.04 -25.55 -24.08
CA LEU A 223 18.04 -25.39 -25.55
C LEU A 223 16.66 -25.28 -26.27
N PRO A 224 16.64 -24.77 -27.52
CA PRO A 224 16.98 -23.41 -27.93
C PRO A 224 15.81 -22.46 -27.66
N VAL A 225 16.09 -21.27 -27.14
CA VAL A 225 15.08 -20.22 -26.92
C VAL A 225 14.47 -19.86 -28.28
N MET A 226 13.15 -20.03 -28.41
CA MET A 226 12.46 -19.66 -29.65
C MET A 226 12.57 -18.14 -29.86
N PRO A 227 12.76 -17.66 -31.10
CA PRO A 227 12.72 -16.23 -31.39
C PRO A 227 11.43 -15.61 -30.82
N GLY A 228 11.58 -14.55 -30.02
CA GLY A 228 10.46 -13.86 -29.37
C GLY A 228 10.01 -14.43 -28.01
N THR A 229 10.65 -15.50 -27.50
CA THR A 229 10.41 -15.94 -26.11
C THR A 229 11.40 -15.29 -25.15
N PRO A 230 10.95 -14.78 -23.99
CA PRO A 230 11.86 -14.25 -22.98
C PRO A 230 12.82 -15.37 -22.52
N PRO A 231 14.12 -15.11 -22.35
CA PRO A 231 15.09 -16.12 -21.89
C PRO A 231 14.95 -16.42 -20.38
N PHE A 232 13.80 -16.13 -19.78
CA PHE A 232 13.53 -16.26 -18.35
C PHE A 232 12.09 -16.67 -18.08
N ILE A 233 11.87 -17.33 -16.94
CA ILE A 233 10.55 -17.63 -16.39
C ILE A 233 10.38 -16.84 -15.10
N ILE A 234 9.19 -16.25 -14.94
CA ILE A 234 8.79 -15.54 -13.73
C ILE A 234 7.96 -16.49 -12.86
N PHE A 235 8.46 -16.79 -11.67
CA PHE A 235 7.75 -17.55 -10.64
C PHE A 235 7.23 -16.60 -9.56
N GLN A 236 6.05 -16.89 -9.02
CA GLN A 236 5.51 -16.18 -7.87
C GLN A 236 5.30 -17.16 -6.72
N ASN A 237 6.15 -17.06 -5.70
CA ASN A 237 6.07 -17.89 -4.50
C ASN A 237 5.39 -17.09 -3.40
N THR A 238 4.34 -17.62 -2.80
CA THR A 238 3.62 -16.95 -1.72
C THR A 238 3.85 -17.70 -0.41
N HIS A 239 4.38 -16.98 0.57
CA HIS A 239 4.71 -17.52 1.89
C HIS A 239 3.89 -16.82 2.96
N ARG A 240 3.64 -17.53 4.05
CA ARG A 240 3.05 -16.94 5.24
C ARG A 240 4.18 -16.32 6.06
N ARG A 241 3.97 -15.09 6.52
CA ARG A 241 4.87 -14.40 7.44
C ARG A 241 4.18 -14.14 8.76
N VAL A 242 4.93 -14.29 9.84
CA VAL A 242 4.60 -13.78 11.17
C VAL A 242 5.59 -12.68 11.49
N MET A 243 5.08 -11.53 11.89
CA MET A 243 5.86 -10.35 12.24
C MET A 243 5.68 -10.02 13.72
N LEU A 244 6.77 -9.70 14.38
CA LEU A 244 6.78 -9.02 15.69
C LEU A 244 7.64 -7.78 15.54
N GLY A 245 7.14 -6.63 15.96
CA GLY A 245 7.86 -5.38 15.79
C GLY A 245 7.44 -4.33 16.79
N GLY A 246 8.03 -3.15 16.65
CA GLY A 246 7.72 -2.02 17.49
C GLY A 246 8.44 -0.78 17.04
N SER A 247 8.05 0.35 17.63
CA SER A 247 8.68 1.62 17.38
C SER A 247 8.70 2.50 18.62
N PHE A 248 9.62 3.45 18.61
CA PHE A 248 9.67 4.57 19.52
C PHE A 248 9.76 5.86 18.70
N ASN A 249 8.93 6.85 19.03
CA ASN A 249 8.98 8.19 18.46
C ASN A 249 8.86 9.20 19.59
N GLY A 250 9.91 9.96 19.86
CA GLY A 250 9.93 10.87 21.00
C GLY A 250 11.14 11.78 21.05
N GLU A 251 11.36 12.38 22.20
CA GLU A 251 12.47 13.30 22.45
C GLU A 251 13.22 12.88 23.71
N ILE A 252 14.55 12.80 23.62
CA ILE A 252 15.44 12.55 24.75
C ILE A 252 16.44 13.69 24.82
N ALA A 253 16.40 14.47 25.89
CA ALA A 253 17.31 15.59 26.15
C ALA A 253 17.42 16.61 24.99
N GLY A 254 16.28 17.00 24.39
CA GLY A 254 16.27 17.94 23.27
C GLY A 254 16.50 17.31 21.90
N VAL A 255 16.74 16.00 21.83
CA VAL A 255 17.02 15.28 20.58
C VAL A 255 15.83 14.39 20.21
N GLY A 256 15.23 14.68 19.06
CA GLY A 256 14.20 13.82 18.46
C GLY A 256 14.78 12.46 18.07
N LEU A 257 14.11 11.39 18.49
CA LEU A 257 14.55 10.01 18.28
C LEU A 257 13.41 9.18 17.70
N TRP A 258 13.70 8.55 16.56
CA TRP A 258 12.81 7.63 15.86
C TRP A 258 13.51 6.29 15.68
N ILE A 259 12.97 5.26 16.32
CA ILE A 259 13.48 3.89 16.25
C ILE A 259 12.33 3.01 15.81
N GLU A 260 12.60 2.12 14.86
CA GLU A 260 11.65 1.13 14.40
C GLU A 260 12.36 -0.18 14.07
N GLY A 261 11.73 -1.30 14.40
CA GLY A 261 12.26 -2.62 14.09
C GLY A 261 11.16 -3.66 14.01
N ALA A 262 11.35 -4.65 13.15
CA ALA A 262 10.50 -5.83 13.10
C ALA A 262 11.30 -7.09 12.76
N HIS A 263 10.94 -8.18 13.41
CA HIS A 263 11.41 -9.53 13.13
C HIS A 263 10.34 -10.28 12.35
N ASN A 264 10.73 -10.91 11.25
CA ASN A 264 9.82 -11.67 10.37
C ASN A 264 10.24 -13.14 10.30
N GLN A 265 9.29 -14.03 10.55
CA GLN A 265 9.46 -15.48 10.41
C GLN A 265 8.60 -16.00 9.28
N PHE A 266 9.20 -16.80 8.40
CA PHE A 266 8.50 -17.50 7.32
C PHE A 266 7.91 -18.80 7.84
N LYS A 267 6.69 -19.11 7.42
CA LYS A 267 5.98 -20.36 7.67
C LYS A 267 5.47 -20.96 6.36
#